data_AF-A0A950YAV4-F1
#
_entry.id   AF-A0A950YAV4-F1
#
_cell.length_a   1.000
_cell.length_b   1.000
_cell.length_c   1.000
_cell.angle_alpha   90.00
_cell.angle_beta   90.00
_cell.angle_gamma   90.00
#
_symmetry.space_group_name_H-M   'P 1'
#
loop_
_entity.id
_entity.type
_entity.pdbx_description
1 polymer ?
#
loop_
_entity_poly.entity_id
_entity_poly.type
_entity_poly.pdbx_seq_one_letter_code
_entity_poly.pdbx_strand_id
1 'polypeptide(L)'
;MQWFDAAGRRRSPATLPEFHVSTAPANKGQRYAADPPTVEEIIAVMREAQHARYGHRLSGLIVVLWRAGVRINEALSLTETDLDERRGSILIRHGKIDRRREVGMDPWRWSALQPWLAERAKLPVGPLFCVIVGPTRGHAWSATAARLELHRTAIDAGMRWRLARISSGMPMLWSCCTRGSRCR
;
A
#
# COMPACT_ATOMS: atom_id res chain seq x y z
N MET A 1 -19.68 -1.71 28.64
CA MET A 1 -19.79 -2.09 27.21
C MET A 1 -20.87 -1.24 26.56
N GLN A 2 -20.49 -0.31 25.68
CA GLN A 2 -21.44 0.60 25.04
C GLN A 2 -21.83 0.04 23.67
N TRP A 3 -23.07 -0.46 23.57
CA TRP A 3 -23.63 -1.09 22.35
C TRP A 3 -23.92 -0.11 21.22
N PHE A 4 -23.68 1.18 21.44
CA PHE A 4 -23.94 2.26 20.51
C PHE A 4 -22.62 2.95 20.11
N ASP A 5 -22.47 3.29 18.84
CA ASP A 5 -21.36 4.12 18.35
C ASP A 5 -21.52 5.57 18.85
N ALA A 6 -20.50 6.41 18.60
CA ALA A 6 -20.54 7.83 18.99
C ALA A 6 -21.68 8.62 18.32
N ALA A 7 -22.32 8.04 17.28
CA ALA A 7 -23.47 8.60 16.58
C ALA A 7 -24.81 7.96 17.02
N GLY A 8 -24.83 7.16 18.09
CA GLY A 8 -26.04 6.52 18.62
C GLY A 8 -26.56 5.32 17.81
N ARG A 9 -25.80 4.82 16.84
CA ARG A 9 -26.18 3.63 16.06
C ARG A 9 -25.72 2.37 16.76
N ARG A 10 -26.52 1.31 16.70
CA ARG A 10 -26.17 0.00 17.29
C ARG A 10 -24.89 -0.52 16.62
N ARG A 11 -23.84 -0.75 17.41
CA ARG A 11 -22.57 -1.32 16.92
C ARG A 11 -22.80 -2.75 16.47
N SER A 12 -22.22 -3.13 15.34
CA SER A 12 -22.15 -4.53 14.94
C SER A 12 -21.29 -5.30 15.95
N PRO A 13 -21.69 -6.51 16.38
CA PRO A 13 -20.91 -7.32 17.32
C PRO A 13 -19.46 -7.51 16.90
N ALA A 14 -19.20 -7.62 15.58
CA ALA A 14 -17.85 -7.76 15.01
C ALA A 14 -16.88 -6.59 15.28
N THR A 15 -17.39 -5.43 15.71
CA THR A 15 -16.56 -4.26 16.06
C THR A 15 -16.21 -4.18 17.54
N LEU A 16 -16.71 -5.12 18.34
CA LEU A 16 -16.43 -5.21 19.76
C LEU A 16 -15.11 -5.96 20.01
N PRO A 17 -14.22 -5.47 20.91
CA PRO A 17 -12.95 -6.12 21.22
C PRO A 17 -13.11 -7.61 21.58
N GLU A 18 -14.16 -7.94 22.33
CA GLU A 18 -14.51 -9.28 22.79
C GLU A 18 -14.86 -10.28 21.68
N PHE A 19 -15.29 -9.82 20.50
CA PHE A 19 -15.87 -10.68 19.46
C PHE A 19 -14.87 -11.70 18.87
N HIS A 20 -13.58 -11.37 18.85
CA HIS A 20 -12.53 -12.23 18.30
C HIS A 20 -11.57 -12.79 19.37
N VAL A 21 -11.82 -12.57 20.66
CA VAL A 21 -10.87 -12.89 21.75
C VAL A 21 -10.49 -14.38 21.81
N SER A 22 -11.36 -15.27 21.34
CA SER A 22 -11.12 -16.72 21.31
C SER A 22 -11.06 -17.32 19.90
N THR A 23 -11.27 -16.51 18.87
CA THR A 23 -11.36 -17.01 17.49
C THR A 23 -10.07 -16.69 16.74
N ALA A 24 -9.35 -17.74 16.38
CA ALA A 24 -8.24 -17.61 15.45
C ALA A 24 -8.71 -16.97 14.13
N PRO A 25 -7.93 -16.08 13.52
CA PRO A 25 -8.21 -15.60 12.17
C PRO A 25 -8.37 -16.79 11.21
N ALA A 26 -9.28 -16.71 10.25
CA ALA A 26 -9.53 -17.77 9.27
C ALA A 26 -8.25 -18.24 8.54
N ASN A 27 -7.29 -17.33 8.38
CA ASN A 27 -6.03 -17.59 7.69
C ASN A 27 -4.90 -18.06 8.64
N LYS A 28 -5.19 -18.28 9.93
CA LYS A 28 -4.19 -18.74 10.91
C LYS A 28 -3.70 -20.13 10.51
N GLY A 29 -2.39 -20.27 10.34
CA GLY A 29 -1.77 -21.53 9.92
C GLY A 29 -1.70 -21.72 8.40
N GLN A 30 -2.38 -20.88 7.60
CA GLN A 30 -2.20 -20.88 6.15
C GLN A 30 -0.87 -20.21 5.79
N ARG A 31 -0.07 -20.89 4.96
CA ARG A 31 1.15 -20.35 4.36
C ARG A 31 0.92 -20.28 2.86
N TYR A 32 0.86 -19.06 2.34
CA TYR A 32 0.82 -18.83 0.91
C TYR A 32 2.25 -18.82 0.36
N ALA A 33 2.49 -19.49 -0.75
CA ALA A 33 3.74 -19.36 -1.47
C ALA A 33 3.90 -17.90 -1.93
N ALA A 34 5.13 -17.38 -1.86
CA ALA A 34 5.43 -16.08 -2.42
C ALA A 34 5.42 -16.19 -3.95
N ASP A 35 4.45 -15.55 -4.59
CA ASP A 35 4.34 -15.41 -6.04
C ASP A 35 4.41 -13.92 -6.42
N PRO A 36 5.60 -13.30 -6.34
CA PRO A 36 5.76 -11.88 -6.63
C PRO A 36 5.62 -11.61 -8.13
N PRO A 37 4.98 -10.50 -8.54
CA PRO A 37 4.88 -10.15 -9.95
C PRO A 37 6.26 -9.89 -10.57
N THR A 38 6.41 -10.23 -11.84
CA THR A 38 7.64 -9.95 -12.58
C THR A 38 7.80 -8.45 -12.85
N VAL A 39 9.01 -8.03 -13.25
CA VAL A 39 9.27 -6.61 -13.56
C VAL A 39 8.44 -6.17 -14.76
N GLU A 40 8.30 -7.03 -15.77
CA GLU A 40 7.50 -6.79 -16.98
C GLU A 40 6.02 -6.61 -16.64
N GLU A 41 5.52 -7.47 -15.75
CA GLU A 41 4.19 -7.39 -15.17
C GLU A 41 3.96 -6.06 -14.44
N ILE A 42 4.89 -5.63 -13.58
CA ILE A 42 4.81 -4.34 -12.89
C ILE A 42 4.80 -3.18 -13.89
N ILE A 43 5.67 -3.22 -14.90
CA ILE A 43 5.72 -2.20 -15.95
C ILE A 43 4.42 -2.15 -16.74
N ALA A 44 3.79 -3.29 -17.04
CA ALA A 44 2.50 -3.35 -17.73
C ALA A 44 1.40 -2.64 -16.92
N VAL A 45 1.31 -2.90 -15.61
CA VAL A 45 0.36 -2.22 -14.71
C VAL A 45 0.64 -0.72 -14.64
N MET A 46 1.92 -0.33 -14.53
CA MET A 46 2.28 1.07 -14.51
C MET A 46 1.90 1.77 -15.81
N ARG A 47 2.10 1.13 -16.97
CA ARG A 47 1.68 1.64 -18.29
C ARG A 47 0.18 1.80 -18.40
N GLU A 48 -0.60 0.81 -17.96
CA GLU A 48 -2.06 0.90 -17.94
C GLU A 48 -2.54 2.06 -17.05
N ALA A 49 -1.84 2.31 -15.94
CA ALA A 49 -2.14 3.44 -15.07
C ALA A 49 -1.84 4.81 -15.73
N GLN A 50 -0.96 4.91 -16.74
CA GLN A 50 -0.24 6.15 -17.11
C GLN A 50 -1.07 7.30 -17.75
N HIS A 51 -2.38 7.36 -17.62
CA HIS A 51 -3.18 8.34 -18.38
C HIS A 51 -3.70 9.55 -17.58
N ALA A 52 -3.46 9.63 -16.26
CA ALA A 52 -3.98 10.74 -15.45
C ALA A 52 -3.25 10.95 -14.10
N ARG A 53 -3.64 12.00 -13.37
CA ARG A 53 -3.24 12.29 -11.99
C ARG A 53 -3.42 11.09 -11.04
N TYR A 54 -4.50 10.32 -11.22
CA TYR A 54 -4.76 9.07 -10.51
C TYR A 54 -3.72 8.01 -10.84
N GLY A 55 -3.37 7.92 -12.12
CA GLY A 55 -2.30 7.08 -12.66
C GLY A 55 -0.95 7.35 -12.02
N HIS A 56 -0.53 8.62 -12.00
CA HIS A 56 0.73 9.00 -11.35
C HIS A 56 0.76 8.61 -9.87
N ARG A 57 -0.35 8.84 -9.14
CA ARG A 57 -0.48 8.38 -7.74
C ARG A 57 -0.33 6.87 -7.61
N LEU A 58 -1.01 6.11 -8.47
CA LEU A 58 -0.98 4.65 -8.46
C LEU A 58 0.43 4.12 -8.80
N SER A 59 1.06 4.65 -9.86
CA SER A 59 2.44 4.33 -10.23
C SER A 59 3.42 4.63 -9.09
N GLY A 60 3.28 5.79 -8.45
CA GLY A 60 4.08 6.15 -7.27
C GLY A 60 3.89 5.17 -6.11
N LEU A 61 2.65 4.75 -5.85
CA LEU A 61 2.36 3.74 -4.82
C LEU A 61 3.01 2.39 -5.15
N ILE A 62 2.91 1.92 -6.40
CA ILE A 62 3.53 0.67 -6.86
C ILE A 62 5.05 0.70 -6.64
N VAL A 63 5.71 1.79 -7.02
CA VAL A 63 7.17 1.96 -6.86
C VAL A 63 7.59 1.88 -5.39
N VAL A 64 6.85 2.57 -4.51
CA VAL A 64 7.11 2.56 -3.06
C VAL A 64 6.89 1.16 -2.47
N LEU A 65 5.78 0.49 -2.81
CA LEU A 65 5.49 -0.87 -2.35
C LEU A 65 6.56 -1.87 -2.80
N TRP A 66 6.91 -1.84 -4.08
CA TRP A 66 7.85 -2.77 -4.69
C TRP A 66 9.25 -2.65 -4.11
N ARG A 67 9.77 -1.41 -4.01
CA ARG A 67 11.16 -1.21 -3.61
C ARG A 67 11.35 -1.24 -2.12
N ALA A 68 10.52 -0.49 -1.42
CA ALA A 68 10.72 -0.30 -0.01
C ALA A 68 10.28 -1.55 0.78
N GLY A 69 9.61 -2.50 0.12
CA GLY A 69 9.04 -3.69 0.74
C GLY A 69 8.12 -3.31 1.89
N VAL A 70 7.47 -2.15 1.78
CA VAL A 70 6.62 -1.59 2.82
C VAL A 70 5.24 -2.18 2.75
N ARG A 71 4.61 -2.30 3.91
CA ARG A 71 3.18 -2.65 3.94
C ARG A 71 2.38 -1.50 3.36
N ILE A 72 1.24 -1.80 2.73
CA ILE A 72 0.40 -0.75 2.17
C ILE A 72 -0.01 0.31 3.19
N ASN A 73 -0.26 -0.08 4.44
CA ASN A 73 -0.57 0.89 5.50
C ASN A 73 0.63 1.76 5.88
N GLU A 74 1.85 1.21 5.83
CA GLU A 74 3.09 1.98 6.04
C GLU A 74 3.24 3.00 4.89
N ALA A 75 3.05 2.57 3.64
CA ALA A 75 3.13 3.44 2.47
C ALA A 75 2.08 4.57 2.48
N LEU A 76 0.84 4.26 2.82
CA LEU A 76 -0.26 5.24 2.87
C LEU A 76 -0.16 6.20 4.06
N SER A 77 0.67 5.88 5.05
CA SER A 77 0.97 6.77 6.19
C SER A 77 2.20 7.65 5.94
N LEU A 78 2.90 7.49 4.82
CA LEU A 78 4.03 8.35 4.46
C LEU A 78 3.57 9.79 4.26
N THR A 79 4.45 10.72 4.59
CA THR A 79 4.31 12.16 4.33
C THR A 79 5.42 12.64 3.40
N GLU A 80 5.31 13.85 2.87
CA GLU A 80 6.38 14.45 2.05
C GLU A 80 7.71 14.57 2.80
N THR A 81 7.66 14.80 4.12
CA THR A 81 8.86 14.92 4.98
C THR A 81 9.59 13.60 5.21
N ASP A 82 8.97 12.48 4.85
CA ASP A 82 9.56 11.15 4.97
C ASP A 82 10.41 10.78 3.76
N LEU A 83 10.36 11.59 2.69
CA LEU A 83 11.15 11.41 1.48
C LEU A 83 12.41 12.27 1.55
N ASP A 84 13.59 11.66 1.45
CA ASP A 84 14.86 12.34 1.27
C ASP A 84 15.40 12.01 -0.12
N GLU A 85 15.03 12.83 -1.11
CA GLU A 85 15.49 12.66 -2.50
C GLU A 85 17.01 12.78 -2.62
N ARG A 86 17.63 13.66 -1.84
CA ARG A 86 19.08 13.90 -1.89
C ARG A 86 19.88 12.68 -1.43
N ARG A 87 19.39 11.99 -0.40
CA ARG A 87 19.96 10.71 0.07
C ARG A 87 19.45 9.52 -0.74
N GLY A 88 18.37 9.73 -1.50
CA GLY A 88 17.67 8.69 -2.21
C GLY A 88 17.02 7.68 -1.26
N SER A 89 16.44 8.13 -0.15
CA SER A 89 15.85 7.25 0.85
C SER A 89 14.43 7.64 1.28
N ILE A 90 13.69 6.66 1.76
CA ILE A 90 12.37 6.84 2.40
C ILE A 90 12.49 6.44 3.87
N LEU A 91 12.03 7.32 4.75
CA LEU A 91 11.91 7.05 6.17
C LEU A 91 10.55 6.44 6.51
N ILE A 92 10.56 5.25 7.10
CA ILE A 92 9.35 4.61 7.63
C ILE A 92 9.33 4.82 9.13
N ARG A 93 8.38 5.62 9.62
CA ARG A 93 8.24 5.94 11.06
C ARG A 93 7.67 4.78 11.86
N HIS A 94 6.55 4.22 11.39
CA HIS A 94 5.77 3.21 12.10
C HIS A 94 5.80 1.87 11.36
N GLY A 95 6.89 1.12 11.51
CA GLY A 95 7.02 -0.24 10.94
C GLY A 95 6.33 -1.33 11.77
N LYS A 96 6.59 -2.60 11.44
CA LYS A 96 6.19 -3.74 12.30
C LYS A 96 6.78 -3.54 13.71
N ILE A 97 5.94 -3.60 14.75
CA ILE A 97 6.32 -3.33 16.15
C ILE A 97 6.79 -1.87 16.34
N ASP A 98 6.23 -0.93 15.58
CA ASP A 98 6.55 0.50 15.66
C ASP A 98 8.04 0.84 15.44
N ARG A 99 8.74 -0.01 14.68
CA ARG A 99 10.18 0.18 14.44
C ARG A 99 10.41 1.13 13.28
N ARG A 100 11.24 2.15 13.52
CA ARG A 100 11.76 3.06 12.51
C ARG A 100 12.79 2.37 11.62
N ARG A 101 12.68 2.51 10.30
CA ARG A 101 13.71 2.07 9.35
C ARG A 101 13.78 2.98 8.14
N GLU A 102 14.97 3.07 7.54
CA GLU A 102 15.22 3.83 6.31
C GLU A 102 15.42 2.86 5.15
N VAL A 103 14.84 3.16 3.99
CA VAL A 103 14.94 2.30 2.81
C VAL A 103 15.43 3.10 1.60
N GLY A 104 16.48 2.59 0.96
CA GLY A 104 17.03 3.21 -0.25
C GLY A 104 16.15 3.02 -1.48
N MET A 105 16.03 4.07 -2.28
CA MET A 105 15.44 4.12 -3.61
C MET A 105 16.49 4.52 -4.64
N ASP A 106 16.61 3.74 -5.70
CA ASP A 106 17.50 4.05 -6.82
C ASP A 106 16.93 5.15 -7.75
N PRO A 107 17.78 5.79 -8.58
CA PRO A 107 17.41 6.98 -9.36
C PRO A 107 16.19 6.77 -10.28
N TRP A 108 16.10 5.61 -10.94
CA TRP A 108 14.96 5.31 -11.83
C TRP A 108 13.62 5.38 -11.09
N ARG A 109 13.59 4.98 -9.81
CA ARG A 109 12.37 4.98 -8.99
C ARG A 109 11.97 6.37 -8.55
N TRP A 110 12.95 7.21 -8.24
CA TRP A 110 12.69 8.63 -8.01
C TRP A 110 12.07 9.24 -9.26
N SER A 111 12.64 9.00 -10.44
CA SER A 111 12.06 9.48 -11.70
C SER A 111 10.63 8.98 -11.94
N ALA A 112 10.31 7.74 -11.54
CA ALA A 112 8.95 7.20 -11.63
C ALA A 112 7.97 7.80 -10.60
N LEU A 113 8.47 8.25 -9.44
CA LEU A 113 7.68 8.91 -8.39
C LEU A 113 7.49 10.41 -8.64
N GLN A 114 8.44 11.06 -9.33
CA GLN A 114 8.44 12.50 -9.61
C GLN A 114 7.13 13.04 -10.21
N PRO A 115 6.49 12.40 -11.21
CA PRO A 115 5.20 12.86 -11.72
C PRO A 115 4.12 12.98 -10.64
N TRP A 116 4.11 12.06 -9.67
CA TRP A 116 3.20 12.15 -8.54
C TRP A 116 3.59 13.28 -7.58
N LEU A 117 4.87 13.46 -7.28
CA LEU A 117 5.34 14.55 -6.41
C LEU A 117 4.96 15.93 -6.99
N ALA A 118 5.10 16.11 -8.30
CA ALA A 118 4.71 17.32 -9.00
C ALA A 118 3.19 17.60 -8.89
N GLU A 119 2.35 16.56 -8.95
CA GLU A 119 0.91 16.68 -8.73
C GLU A 119 0.55 16.88 -7.25
N ARG A 120 1.27 16.21 -6.35
CA ARG A 120 1.06 16.26 -4.90
C ARG A 120 1.37 17.63 -4.34
N ALA A 121 2.38 18.34 -4.86
CA ALA A 121 2.73 19.71 -4.48
C ALA A 121 1.58 20.72 -4.70
N LYS A 122 0.63 20.40 -5.59
CA LYS A 122 -0.56 21.24 -5.88
C LYS A 122 -1.73 20.98 -4.91
N LEU A 123 -1.59 20.02 -3.99
CA LEU A 123 -2.63 19.59 -3.07
C LEU A 123 -2.33 20.07 -1.63
N PRO A 124 -3.35 20.17 -0.76
CA PRO A 124 -3.14 20.53 0.64
C PRO A 124 -2.12 19.62 1.34
N VAL A 125 -1.37 20.18 2.29
CA VAL A 125 -0.38 19.44 3.08
C VAL A 125 -1.05 18.29 3.83
N GLY A 126 -0.43 17.12 3.80
CA GLY A 126 -0.98 15.89 4.35
C GLY A 126 -0.22 14.65 3.89
N PRO A 127 -0.86 13.46 3.95
CA PRO A 127 -0.26 12.21 3.50
C PRO A 127 0.25 12.29 2.05
N LEU A 128 1.33 11.57 1.78
CA LEU A 128 1.97 11.50 0.46
C LEU A 128 1.00 10.96 -0.59
N PHE A 129 0.27 9.90 -0.23
CA PHE A 129 -0.80 9.34 -1.05
C PHE A 129 -2.15 9.77 -0.49
N CYS A 130 -2.77 10.72 -1.16
CA CYS A 130 -3.98 11.37 -0.70
C CYS A 130 -5.14 11.29 -1.71
N VAL A 131 -6.32 11.69 -1.25
CA VAL A 131 -7.50 11.87 -2.09
C VAL A 131 -7.31 13.11 -2.98
N ILE A 132 -7.42 12.94 -4.30
CA ILE A 132 -7.12 13.98 -5.29
C ILE A 132 -8.30 14.96 -5.48
N VAL A 133 -9.54 14.47 -5.43
CA VAL A 133 -10.77 15.23 -5.73
C VAL A 133 -11.84 14.96 -4.68
N GLY A 134 -12.69 15.96 -4.41
CA GLY A 134 -13.83 15.87 -3.52
C GLY A 134 -13.66 16.66 -2.21
N PRO A 135 -14.63 16.57 -1.29
CA PRO A 135 -14.62 17.33 -0.04
C PRO A 135 -13.48 16.91 0.90
N THR A 136 -12.98 15.67 0.77
CA THR A 136 -11.86 15.13 1.54
C THR A 136 -10.53 15.23 0.80
N ARG A 137 -10.39 16.14 -0.17
CA ARG A 137 -9.14 16.36 -0.89
C ARG A 137 -7.97 16.64 0.06
N GLY A 138 -6.85 15.95 -0.14
CA GLY A 138 -5.66 16.03 0.72
C GLY A 138 -5.67 15.10 1.94
N HIS A 139 -6.83 14.50 2.28
CA HIS A 139 -6.88 13.47 3.33
C HIS A 139 -6.22 12.16 2.86
N ALA A 140 -5.89 11.30 3.83
CA ALA A 140 -5.30 9.99 3.60
C ALA A 140 -6.15 9.16 2.62
N TRP A 141 -5.49 8.58 1.63
CA TRP A 141 -6.13 7.64 0.73
C TRP A 141 -6.36 6.30 1.45
N SER A 142 -7.59 5.78 1.40
CA SER A 142 -7.93 4.57 2.16
C SER A 142 -7.24 3.33 1.59
N ALA A 143 -6.77 2.46 2.48
CA ALA A 143 -6.11 1.21 2.08
C ALA A 143 -7.03 0.28 1.28
N THR A 144 -8.35 0.34 1.51
CA THR A 144 -9.33 -0.41 0.71
C THR A 144 -9.44 0.14 -0.71
N ALA A 145 -9.51 1.47 -0.87
CA ALA A 145 -9.58 2.08 -2.19
C ALA A 145 -8.29 1.86 -2.98
N ALA A 146 -7.12 1.99 -2.35
CA ALA A 146 -5.83 1.71 -2.97
C ALA A 146 -5.73 0.27 -3.48
N ARG A 147 -6.18 -0.68 -2.68
CA ARG A 147 -6.23 -2.10 -3.04
C ARG A 147 -7.16 -2.37 -4.23
N LEU A 148 -8.34 -1.74 -4.25
CA LEU A 148 -9.30 -1.89 -5.36
C LEU A 148 -8.76 -1.28 -6.65
N GLU A 149 -8.14 -0.11 -6.59
CA GLU A 149 -7.55 0.56 -7.75
C GLU A 149 -6.41 -0.27 -8.34
N LEU A 150 -5.48 -0.75 -7.49
CA LEU A 150 -4.44 -1.69 -7.91
C LEU A 150 -5.01 -2.96 -8.55
N HIS A 151 -6.07 -3.53 -7.98
CA HIS A 151 -6.69 -4.74 -8.49
C HIS A 151 -7.31 -4.54 -9.88
N ARG A 152 -8.05 -3.45 -10.06
CA ARG A 152 -8.67 -3.10 -11.35
C ARG A 152 -7.62 -2.87 -12.43
N THR A 153 -6.64 -2.00 -12.17
CA THR A 153 -5.58 -1.70 -13.14
C THR A 153 -4.75 -2.94 -13.48
N ALA A 154 -4.55 -3.86 -12.53
CA ALA A 154 -3.89 -5.13 -12.82
C ALA A 154 -4.71 -6.03 -13.75
N ILE A 155 -6.04 -6.09 -13.57
CA ILE A 155 -6.94 -6.81 -14.47
C ILE A 155 -6.88 -6.20 -15.88
N ASP A 156 -6.96 -4.87 -15.96
CA ASP A 156 -6.95 -4.13 -17.23
C ASP A 156 -5.61 -4.32 -17.98
N ALA A 157 -4.50 -4.39 -17.23
CA ALA A 157 -3.17 -4.72 -17.77
C ALA A 157 -3.01 -6.19 -18.21
N GLY A 158 -4.09 -7.00 -18.17
CA GLY A 158 -4.08 -8.39 -18.60
C GLY A 158 -3.39 -9.35 -17.64
N MET A 159 -3.15 -8.94 -16.39
CA MET A 159 -2.64 -9.87 -15.38
C MET A 159 -3.69 -10.92 -15.08
N ARG A 160 -3.42 -12.17 -15.42
CA ARG A 160 -4.19 -13.29 -14.88
C ARG A 160 -3.78 -13.43 -13.42
N TRP A 161 -4.63 -12.93 -12.52
CA TRP A 161 -4.40 -12.99 -11.09
C TRP A 161 -4.16 -14.43 -10.63
N ARG A 162 -2.89 -14.75 -10.36
CA ARG A 162 -2.44 -16.00 -9.77
C ARG A 162 -2.67 -15.92 -8.26
N LEU A 163 -3.92 -16.05 -7.84
CA LEU A 163 -4.25 -16.33 -6.45
C LEU A 163 -5.10 -17.59 -6.41
N ALA A 164 -4.60 -18.59 -5.68
CA ALA A 164 -5.39 -19.68 -5.17
C ALA A 164 -6.60 -19.08 -4.42
N ARG A 165 -7.74 -19.00 -5.12
CA ARG A 165 -9.12 -18.87 -4.64
C ARG A 165 -9.25 -18.33 -3.20
N ILE A 166 -9.22 -17.00 -3.06
CA ILE A 166 -9.57 -16.33 -1.80
C ILE A 166 -10.91 -15.61 -2.00
N SER A 167 -11.98 -16.38 -1.88
CA SER A 167 -13.26 -15.83 -1.41
C SER A 167 -13.02 -15.27 0.00
N SER A 168 -13.34 -13.99 0.19
CA SER A 168 -13.27 -13.24 1.46
C SER A 168 -11.90 -13.10 2.13
N GLY A 169 -11.35 -11.88 2.12
CA GLY A 169 -10.23 -11.47 2.97
C GLY A 169 -8.90 -11.34 2.23
N MET A 170 -8.65 -10.15 1.69
CA MET A 170 -7.47 -9.77 0.92
C MET A 170 -6.15 -9.94 1.71
N PRO A 171 -5.27 -10.90 1.39
CA PRO A 171 -3.95 -10.97 2.01
C PRO A 171 -2.95 -10.14 1.20
N MET A 172 -2.30 -9.20 1.90
CA MET A 172 -1.12 -8.50 1.41
C MET A 172 0.05 -9.47 1.24
N LEU A 173 0.57 -9.63 0.04
CA LEU A 173 1.81 -10.37 -0.21
C LEU A 173 2.68 -9.63 -1.22
N TRP A 174 3.26 -8.52 -0.78
CA TRP A 174 4.47 -7.96 -1.36
C TRP A 174 5.49 -7.91 -0.24
N SER A 175 6.21 -9.01 -0.02
CA SER A 175 7.39 -9.06 0.83
C SER A 175 8.55 -9.50 -0.04
N CYS A 176 9.56 -8.63 -0.10
CA CYS A 176 10.79 -8.80 -0.86
C CYS A 176 11.53 -10.07 -0.42
N CYS A 177 11.93 -10.87 -1.40
CA CYS A 177 13.01 -11.83 -1.30
C CYS A 177 14.33 -11.04 -1.21
N THR A 178 14.79 -10.70 0.00
CA THR A 178 16.19 -10.28 0.17
C THR A 178 17.08 -11.51 0.09
N ARG A 179 17.70 -11.66 -1.07
CA ARG A 179 18.78 -12.60 -1.35
C ARG A 179 19.97 -12.25 -0.45
N GLY A 180 20.38 -13.18 0.40
CA GLY A 180 21.56 -13.09 1.26
C GLY A 180 22.08 -14.48 1.59
N SER A 181 22.79 -15.09 0.64
CA SER A 181 23.85 -16.09 0.87
C SER A 181 24.91 -15.51 1.85
N ARG A 182 25.63 -16.24 2.72
CA ARG A 182 26.02 -17.66 2.82
C ARG A 182 26.68 -17.92 4.21
N CYS A 183 26.71 -19.19 4.61
CA CYS A 183 27.74 -19.89 5.42
C CYS A 183 28.28 -19.26 6.73
N ARG A 184 27.85 -19.80 7.87
CA ARG A 184 28.57 -20.80 8.67
C ARG A 184 27.59 -21.53 9.59
#